data_AF-A0AAE4VEL7-F1
#
_entry.id   AF-A0AAE4VEL7-F1
#
_cell.length_a   1.000
_cell.length_b   1.000
_cell.length_c   1.000
_cell.angle_alpha   90.00
_cell.angle_beta   90.00
_cell.angle_gamma   90.00
#
_symmetry.space_group_name_H-M   'P 1'
#
loop_
_entity.id
_entity.type
_entity.pdbx_description
1 polymer ?
#
loop_
_entity_poly.entity_id
_entity_poly.type
_entity_poly.pdbx_seq_one_letter_code
_entity_poly.pdbx_strand_id
1 'polypeptide(L)'
;MGSEHDALRAHIRMRLAFWQAQDRRSITSGPSWLWRGQYTAPLRQADLSAPTGELIAQRRRAGTPGAALFATAGPRQHRLPRWASPRGATYWTTASLTLALVALICSRAADDQAGLGALAGWSAAACAIAALSVAGMAAWARRDPLRLSTAQVREVRAARRVLEWNPLAGAGPITAGGAYLLEGLATIADLEASSAWTLPGVDLLRWRFDSDEETFQIARAAYHLDLHETESAAQVQRAPLEGSAGAVAGATRQQLTDALLDRLLALHRCVAALGEVQRRAQQAGAAHDEPATGEFFGAAAENELAADALSELNTDLLVVAEAYDDVDPPRRSR
;
A
#
# COMPACT_ATOMS: atom_id res chain seq x y z
N MET A 1 -15.84 32.87 -12.44
CA MET A 1 -14.78 31.88 -12.15
C MET A 1 -14.01 32.15 -10.85
N GLY A 2 -13.72 33.40 -10.45
CA GLY A 2 -13.05 33.68 -9.16
C GLY A 2 -13.87 33.36 -7.90
N SER A 3 -15.19 33.64 -7.89
CA SER A 3 -16.02 33.43 -6.70
C SER A 3 -16.29 31.95 -6.35
N GLU A 4 -16.35 31.06 -7.34
CA GLU A 4 -16.54 29.61 -7.13
C GLU A 4 -15.27 28.96 -6.57
N HIS A 5 -14.10 29.42 -7.01
CA HIS A 5 -12.81 29.01 -6.46
C HIS A 5 -12.70 29.37 -4.97
N ASP A 6 -13.11 30.59 -4.61
CA ASP A 6 -13.08 31.05 -3.23
C ASP A 6 -14.10 30.32 -2.34
N ALA A 7 -15.28 29.99 -2.88
CA ALA A 7 -16.32 29.25 -2.17
C ALA A 7 -15.89 27.81 -1.84
N LEU A 8 -15.30 27.08 -2.80
CA LEU A 8 -14.81 25.72 -2.57
C LEU A 8 -13.65 25.71 -1.56
N ARG A 9 -12.72 26.67 -1.68
CA ARG A 9 -11.62 26.83 -0.72
C ARG A 9 -12.12 27.12 0.69
N ALA A 10 -13.15 27.95 0.84
CA ALA A 10 -13.78 28.20 2.13
C ALA A 10 -14.47 26.95 2.68
N HIS A 11 -15.16 26.18 1.84
CA HIS A 11 -15.79 24.91 2.22
C HIS A 11 -14.76 23.90 2.76
N ILE A 12 -13.64 23.70 2.06
CA ILE A 12 -12.59 22.78 2.48
C ILE A 12 -11.95 23.24 3.80
N ARG A 13 -11.67 24.55 3.95
CA ARG A 13 -11.15 25.09 5.23
C ARG A 13 -12.12 24.85 6.39
N MET A 14 -13.42 25.01 6.16
CA MET A 14 -14.45 24.68 7.16
C MET A 14 -14.42 23.19 7.53
N ARG A 15 -14.30 22.29 6.53
CA ARG A 15 -14.19 20.84 6.76
C ARG A 15 -12.94 20.48 7.57
N LEU A 16 -11.80 21.08 7.25
CA LEU A 16 -10.56 20.90 8.01
C LEU A 16 -10.71 21.38 9.45
N ALA A 17 -11.33 22.55 9.68
CA ALA A 17 -11.61 23.04 11.02
C ALA A 17 -12.57 22.11 11.79
N PHE A 18 -13.57 21.54 11.10
CA PHE A 18 -14.47 20.55 11.69
C PHE A 18 -13.70 19.29 12.13
N TRP A 19 -12.79 18.77 11.31
CA TRP A 19 -11.95 17.64 11.70
C TRP A 19 -11.06 17.96 12.90
N GLN A 20 -10.37 19.11 12.90
CA GLN A 20 -9.50 19.51 14.02
C GLN A 20 -10.27 19.70 15.33
N ALA A 21 -11.54 20.08 15.26
CA ALA A 21 -12.40 20.21 16.43
C ALA A 21 -12.86 18.86 17.01
N GLN A 22 -12.74 17.75 16.27
CA GLN A 22 -13.08 16.42 16.77
C GLN A 22 -11.99 15.85 17.66
N ASP A 23 -12.39 14.98 18.60
CA ASP A 23 -11.46 14.16 19.37
C ASP A 23 -11.05 12.93 18.54
N ARG A 24 -9.78 12.55 18.58
CA ARG A 24 -9.28 11.36 17.85
C ARG A 24 -10.07 10.10 18.16
N ARG A 25 -10.63 9.98 19.38
CA ARG A 25 -11.42 8.82 19.83
C ARG A 25 -12.83 8.78 19.25
N SER A 26 -13.37 9.89 18.74
CA SER A 26 -14.69 9.87 18.09
C SER A 26 -14.65 9.24 16.70
N ILE A 27 -13.46 9.15 16.09
CA ILE A 27 -13.27 8.45 14.83
C ILE A 27 -13.20 6.94 15.08
N THR A 28 -14.21 6.22 14.60
CA THR A 28 -14.35 4.76 14.78
C THR A 28 -14.32 3.97 13.47
N SER A 29 -14.27 4.65 12.33
CA SER A 29 -14.26 4.07 10.99
C SER A 29 -13.05 4.54 10.19
N GLY A 30 -12.57 3.68 9.29
CA GLY A 30 -11.39 3.95 8.46
C GLY A 30 -10.40 2.77 8.44
N PRO A 31 -9.32 2.88 7.65
CA PRO A 31 -8.32 1.84 7.56
C PRO A 31 -7.50 1.73 8.85
N SER A 32 -7.22 0.49 9.28
CA SER A 32 -6.63 0.21 10.61
C SER A 32 -5.29 0.90 10.89
N TRP A 33 -4.55 1.29 9.86
CA TRP A 33 -3.26 1.97 10.01
C TRP A 33 -3.40 3.36 10.66
N LEU A 34 -4.57 4.00 10.57
CA LEU A 34 -4.84 5.29 11.23
C LEU A 34 -4.66 5.24 12.75
N TRP A 35 -4.86 4.07 13.37
CA TRP A 35 -4.65 3.83 14.81
C TRP A 35 -3.45 2.96 15.13
N ARG A 36 -2.97 2.14 14.18
CA ARG A 36 -1.85 1.21 14.39
C ARG A 36 -0.50 1.82 14.07
N GLY A 37 -0.47 2.90 13.31
CA GLY A 37 0.75 3.67 13.07
C GLY A 37 1.65 3.17 11.95
N GLN A 38 1.19 2.24 11.11
CA GLN A 38 1.99 1.77 9.99
C GLN A 38 1.15 1.69 8.72
N TYR A 39 1.34 2.66 7.84
CA TYR A 39 0.79 2.64 6.50
C TYR A 39 1.83 2.08 5.52
N THR A 40 1.47 1.01 4.81
CA THR A 40 2.29 0.48 3.71
C THR A 40 1.54 0.80 2.42
N ALA A 41 2.11 1.69 1.60
CA ALA A 41 1.52 2.00 0.31
C ALA A 41 1.56 0.75 -0.59
N PRO A 42 0.50 0.51 -1.37
CA PRO A 42 0.53 -0.48 -2.43
C PRO A 42 1.70 -0.22 -3.39
N LEU A 43 2.40 -1.31 -3.73
CA LEU A 43 3.54 -1.25 -4.64
C LEU A 43 3.02 -1.08 -6.06
N ARG A 44 3.41 -0.01 -6.74
CA ARG A 44 3.02 0.21 -8.13
C ARG A 44 3.99 -0.51 -9.06
N GLN A 45 3.49 -0.91 -10.21
CA GLN A 45 4.36 -1.50 -11.24
C GLN A 45 5.33 -0.47 -11.83
N ALA A 46 4.93 0.81 -11.84
CA ALA A 46 5.77 1.91 -12.29
C ALA A 46 7.00 2.16 -11.39
N ASP A 47 6.94 1.77 -10.12
CA ASP A 47 8.05 1.92 -9.15
C ASP A 47 9.12 0.82 -9.33
N LEU A 48 8.93 -0.08 -10.30
CA LEU A 48 9.77 -1.23 -10.56
C LEU A 48 10.32 -1.20 -11.97
N SER A 49 11.50 -1.79 -12.15
CA SER A 49 12.05 -2.07 -13.47
C SER A 49 11.09 -2.94 -14.27
N ALA A 50 11.02 -2.69 -15.59
CA ALA A 50 10.21 -3.45 -16.52
C ALA A 50 10.24 -4.98 -16.30
N PRO A 51 11.41 -5.65 -16.15
CA PRO A 51 11.44 -7.11 -15.94
C PRO A 51 10.80 -7.54 -14.61
N THR A 52 10.94 -6.76 -13.53
CA THR A 52 10.34 -7.07 -12.23
C THR A 52 8.84 -6.81 -12.24
N GLY A 53 8.40 -5.70 -12.87
CA GLY A 53 7.00 -5.38 -13.08
C GLY A 53 6.28 -6.45 -13.90
N GLU A 54 6.88 -6.90 -15.01
CA GLU A 54 6.35 -7.98 -15.84
C GLU A 54 6.21 -9.30 -15.06
N LEU A 55 7.23 -9.68 -14.27
CA LEU A 55 7.16 -10.90 -13.46
C LEU A 55 6.01 -10.84 -12.44
N ILE A 56 5.80 -9.69 -11.82
CA ILE A 56 4.69 -9.48 -10.87
C ILE A 56 3.34 -9.51 -11.60
N ALA A 57 3.24 -8.92 -12.80
CA ALA A 57 2.05 -9.01 -13.63
C ALA A 57 1.73 -10.48 -13.99
N GLN A 58 2.75 -11.26 -14.35
CA GLN A 58 2.61 -12.70 -14.62
C GLN A 58 2.17 -13.48 -13.37
N ARG A 59 2.71 -13.17 -12.20
CA ARG A 59 2.27 -13.75 -10.91
C ARG A 59 0.81 -13.45 -10.62
N ARG A 60 0.34 -12.24 -10.89
CA ARG A 60 -1.06 -11.84 -10.73
C ARG A 60 -1.96 -12.63 -11.68
N ARG A 61 -1.59 -12.75 -12.96
CA ARG A 61 -2.31 -13.59 -13.95
C ARG A 61 -2.34 -15.07 -13.55
N ALA A 62 -1.30 -15.56 -12.86
CA ALA A 62 -1.24 -16.90 -12.31
C ALA A 62 -2.10 -17.12 -11.04
N GLY A 63 -2.84 -16.10 -10.58
CA GLY A 63 -3.74 -16.18 -9.42
C GLY A 63 -3.04 -16.09 -8.07
N THR A 64 -1.86 -15.47 -8.00
CA THR A 64 -1.13 -15.31 -6.73
C THR A 64 -1.85 -14.30 -5.84
N PRO A 65 -2.13 -14.61 -4.56
CA PRO A 65 -2.76 -13.68 -3.62
C PRO A 65 -1.95 -12.38 -3.46
N GLY A 66 -2.62 -11.25 -3.23
CA GLY A 66 -2.01 -9.92 -3.14
C GLY A 66 -0.79 -9.85 -2.20
N ALA A 67 -0.94 -10.36 -0.97
CA ALA A 67 0.15 -10.39 0.02
C ALA A 67 1.38 -11.24 -0.41
N ALA A 68 1.20 -12.18 -1.34
CA ALA A 68 2.25 -13.06 -1.83
C ALA A 68 2.86 -12.62 -3.17
N LEU A 69 2.25 -11.64 -3.86
CA LEU A 69 2.75 -11.13 -5.15
C LEU A 69 4.20 -10.66 -5.08
N PHE A 70 4.56 -10.06 -3.95
CA PHE A 70 5.88 -9.45 -3.71
C PHE A 70 6.81 -10.35 -2.89
N ALA A 71 6.37 -11.55 -2.51
CA ALA A 71 7.16 -12.49 -1.74
C ALA A 71 8.18 -13.23 -2.63
N THR A 72 9.30 -13.67 -2.06
CA THR A 72 10.34 -14.40 -2.80
C THR A 72 9.80 -15.66 -3.48
N ALA A 73 8.89 -16.38 -2.81
CA ALA A 73 8.31 -17.62 -3.31
C ALA A 73 7.46 -17.38 -4.57
N GLY A 74 7.47 -18.33 -5.50
CA GLY A 74 6.59 -18.31 -6.67
C GLY A 74 5.24 -18.99 -6.40
N PRO A 75 4.29 -18.90 -7.36
CA PRO A 75 2.94 -19.46 -7.23
C PRO A 75 2.90 -20.96 -6.93
N ARG A 76 3.89 -21.74 -7.40
CA ARG A 76 3.98 -23.19 -7.13
C ARG A 76 4.05 -23.49 -5.64
N GLN A 77 4.63 -22.61 -4.84
CA GLN A 77 4.72 -22.78 -3.39
C GLN A 77 3.33 -22.82 -2.73
N HIS A 78 2.36 -22.10 -3.26
CA HIS A 78 0.98 -22.08 -2.74
C HIS A 78 0.19 -23.35 -3.09
N ARG A 79 0.64 -24.11 -4.10
CA ARG A 79 0.04 -25.40 -4.48
C ARG A 79 0.58 -26.55 -3.64
N LEU A 80 1.69 -26.35 -2.92
CA LEU A 80 2.26 -27.37 -2.07
C LEU A 80 1.49 -27.50 -0.75
N PRO A 81 1.27 -28.73 -0.24
CA PRO A 81 0.74 -28.91 1.09
C PRO A 81 1.76 -28.41 2.14
N ARG A 82 1.27 -27.96 3.30
CA ARG A 82 2.11 -27.32 4.34
C ARG A 82 3.27 -28.20 4.84
N TRP A 83 3.11 -29.52 4.80
CA TRP A 83 4.13 -30.49 5.19
C TRP A 83 5.26 -30.62 4.15
N ALA A 84 5.02 -30.22 2.90
CA ALA A 84 6.01 -30.26 1.81
C ALA A 84 6.99 -29.06 1.92
N SER A 85 7.77 -29.02 2.99
CA SER A 85 8.74 -27.97 3.28
C SER A 85 10.16 -28.53 3.41
N PRO A 86 11.22 -27.69 3.28
CA PRO A 86 12.60 -28.12 3.53
C PRO A 86 12.79 -28.71 4.92
N ARG A 87 12.09 -28.16 5.93
CA ARG A 87 12.10 -28.68 7.31
C ARG A 87 11.43 -30.05 7.41
N GLY A 88 10.35 -30.25 6.67
CA GLY A 88 9.68 -31.55 6.55
C GLY A 88 10.61 -32.60 5.95
N ALA A 89 11.34 -32.26 4.87
CA ALA A 89 12.33 -33.17 4.28
C ALA A 89 13.40 -33.56 5.30
N THR A 90 13.99 -32.59 6.01
CA THR A 90 15.03 -32.88 7.00
C THR A 90 14.55 -33.78 8.12
N TYR A 91 13.30 -33.60 8.59
CA TYR A 91 12.71 -34.46 9.61
C TYR A 91 12.64 -35.93 9.15
N TRP A 92 12.10 -36.17 7.95
CA TRP A 92 12.03 -37.53 7.39
C TRP A 92 13.40 -38.14 7.12
N THR A 93 14.37 -37.33 6.69
CA THR A 93 15.77 -37.77 6.53
C THR A 93 16.37 -38.19 7.87
N THR A 94 16.18 -37.39 8.92
CA THR A 94 16.70 -37.74 10.27
C THR A 94 16.05 -39.01 10.81
N ALA A 95 14.74 -39.18 10.64
CA ALA A 95 14.02 -40.38 11.05
C ALA A 95 14.49 -41.63 10.27
N SER A 96 14.75 -41.49 8.97
CA SER A 96 15.30 -42.57 8.16
C SER A 96 16.70 -42.99 8.62
N LEU A 97 17.58 -42.02 8.90
CA LEU A 97 18.94 -42.29 9.37
C LEU A 97 18.96 -42.95 10.75
N THR A 98 18.11 -42.52 11.69
CA THR A 98 18.03 -43.14 13.01
C THR A 98 17.49 -44.56 12.93
N LEU A 99 16.46 -44.81 12.12
CA LEU A 99 15.91 -46.15 11.93
C LEU A 99 16.89 -47.08 11.19
N ALA A 100 17.65 -46.56 10.22
CA ALA A 100 18.71 -47.31 9.55
C ALA A 100 19.83 -47.70 10.52
N LEU A 101 20.20 -46.79 11.43
CA LEU A 101 21.18 -47.07 12.48
C LEU A 101 20.67 -48.18 13.43
N VAL A 102 19.40 -48.13 13.84
CA VAL A 102 18.77 -49.19 14.66
C VAL A 102 18.78 -50.53 13.91
N ALA A 103 18.42 -50.54 12.62
CA ALA A 103 18.45 -51.74 11.80
C ALA A 103 19.87 -52.35 11.71
N LEU A 104 20.89 -51.50 11.53
CA LEU A 104 22.29 -51.93 11.50
C LEU A 104 22.76 -52.52 12.83
N ILE A 105 22.37 -51.92 13.97
CA ILE A 105 22.73 -52.42 15.30
C ILE A 105 22.03 -53.77 15.56
N CYS A 106 20.72 -53.85 15.29
CA CYS A 106 19.92 -55.06 15.52
C CYS A 106 20.27 -56.20 14.56
N SER A 107 20.79 -55.92 13.35
CA SER A 107 21.26 -56.95 12.41
C SER A 107 22.46 -57.77 12.91
N ARG A 108 23.13 -57.31 13.98
CA ARG A 108 24.29 -57.98 14.60
C ARG A 108 23.94 -58.74 15.88
N ALA A 109 22.67 -58.75 16.29
CA ALA A 109 22.22 -59.35 17.54
C ALA A 109 21.52 -60.71 17.32
N ALA A 110 21.40 -61.49 18.40
CA ALA A 110 20.78 -62.83 18.38
C ALA A 110 19.30 -62.80 17.94
N ASP A 111 18.79 -63.96 17.49
CA ASP A 111 17.60 -64.15 16.63
C ASP A 111 16.35 -63.31 16.97
N ASP A 112 16.04 -63.04 18.25
CA ASP A 112 14.87 -62.22 18.64
C ASP A 112 14.99 -60.73 18.25
N GLN A 113 16.21 -60.21 18.10
CA GLN A 113 16.46 -58.81 17.72
C GLN A 113 16.55 -58.63 16.20
N ALA A 114 16.71 -59.71 15.43
CA ALA A 114 16.76 -59.67 13.96
C ALA A 114 15.41 -59.24 13.36
N GLY A 115 14.28 -59.67 13.96
CA GLY A 115 12.94 -59.23 13.55
C GLY A 115 12.68 -57.74 13.75
N LEU A 116 13.18 -57.17 14.86
CA LEU A 116 13.13 -55.73 15.12
C LEU A 116 14.02 -54.95 14.13
N GLY A 117 15.18 -55.49 13.77
CA GLY A 117 16.06 -54.91 12.76
C GLY A 117 15.41 -54.84 11.37
N ALA A 118 14.68 -55.89 10.97
CA ALA A 118 13.96 -55.91 9.69
C ALA A 118 12.83 -54.86 9.65
N LEU A 119 12.02 -54.76 10.72
CA LEU A 119 10.97 -53.73 10.82
C LEU A 119 11.54 -52.31 10.81
N ALA A 120 12.65 -52.08 11.52
CA ALA A 120 13.35 -50.81 11.51
C ALA A 120 13.89 -50.47 10.11
N GLY A 121 14.40 -51.46 9.38
CA GLY A 121 14.86 -51.31 7.99
C GLY A 121 13.74 -50.90 7.02
N TRP A 122 12.59 -51.59 7.07
CA TRP A 122 11.42 -51.22 6.26
C TRP A 122 10.88 -49.83 6.60
N SER A 123 10.86 -49.49 7.89
CA SER A 123 10.45 -48.16 8.36
C SER A 123 11.44 -47.07 7.90
N ALA A 124 12.75 -47.35 7.93
CA ALA A 124 13.78 -46.45 7.42
C ALA A 124 13.61 -46.19 5.91
N ALA A 125 13.30 -47.23 5.14
CA ALA A 125 13.02 -47.12 3.70
C ALA A 125 11.76 -46.28 3.43
N ALA A 126 10.68 -46.51 4.18
CA ALA A 126 9.46 -45.70 4.07
C ALA A 126 9.74 -44.21 4.40
N CYS A 127 10.50 -43.93 5.46
CA CYS A 127 10.92 -42.57 5.80
C CYS A 127 11.82 -41.95 4.71
N ALA A 128 12.70 -42.72 4.07
CA ALA A 128 13.53 -42.24 2.97
C ALA A 128 12.69 -41.86 1.73
N ILE A 129 11.70 -42.67 1.37
CA ILE A 129 10.77 -42.37 0.27
C ILE A 129 9.98 -41.08 0.57
N ALA A 130 9.49 -40.93 1.80
CA ALA A 130 8.82 -39.71 2.24
C ALA A 130 9.76 -38.49 2.14
N ALA A 131 11.01 -38.61 2.59
CA ALA A 131 12.02 -37.56 2.52
C ALA A 131 12.28 -37.13 1.06
N LEU A 132 12.49 -38.09 0.15
CA LEU A 132 12.72 -37.83 -1.27
C LEU A 132 11.50 -37.17 -1.94
N SER A 133 10.30 -37.63 -1.60
CA SER A 133 9.05 -37.05 -2.11
C SER A 133 8.90 -35.59 -1.68
N VAL A 134 9.10 -35.31 -0.39
CA VAL A 134 9.06 -33.94 0.15
C VAL A 134 10.16 -33.06 -0.46
N ALA A 135 11.38 -33.59 -0.57
CA ALA A 135 12.51 -32.87 -1.16
C ALA A 135 12.27 -32.59 -2.65
N GLY A 136 11.69 -33.52 -3.40
CA GLY A 136 11.32 -33.38 -4.80
C GLY A 136 10.28 -32.28 -5.01
N MET A 137 9.21 -32.27 -4.20
CA MET A 137 8.21 -31.19 -4.21
C MET A 137 8.81 -29.82 -3.86
N ALA A 138 9.66 -29.76 -2.83
CA ALA A 138 10.34 -28.52 -2.46
C ALA A 138 11.34 -28.05 -3.54
N ALA A 139 11.99 -28.98 -4.26
CA ALA A 139 12.86 -28.64 -5.40
C ALA A 139 12.05 -28.13 -6.60
N TRP A 140 10.90 -28.74 -6.89
CA TRP A 140 9.97 -28.30 -7.94
C TRP A 140 9.43 -26.89 -7.70
N ALA A 141 9.02 -26.56 -6.48
CA ALA A 141 8.59 -25.21 -6.12
C ALA A 141 9.74 -24.20 -6.10
N ARG A 142 10.97 -24.62 -5.76
CA ARG A 142 12.15 -23.75 -5.83
C ARG A 142 12.55 -23.38 -7.25
N ARG A 143 12.27 -24.23 -8.24
CA ARG A 143 12.48 -24.02 -9.68
C ARG A 143 11.25 -23.42 -10.37
N ASP A 144 10.47 -22.64 -9.63
CA ASP A 144 9.37 -21.89 -10.21
C ASP A 144 9.92 -20.75 -11.09
N PRO A 145 9.58 -20.69 -12.40
CA PRO A 145 10.01 -19.61 -13.27
C PRO A 145 9.51 -18.23 -12.81
N LEU A 146 8.41 -18.19 -12.04
CA LEU A 146 7.85 -16.97 -11.48
C LEU A 146 8.42 -16.65 -10.10
N ARG A 147 9.56 -17.23 -9.70
CA ARG A 147 10.22 -16.91 -8.43
C ARG A 147 11.03 -15.61 -8.56
N LEU A 148 10.90 -14.68 -7.61
CA LEU A 148 11.74 -13.48 -7.59
C LEU A 148 13.19 -13.85 -7.25
N SER A 149 14.12 -13.29 -8.02
CA SER A 149 15.55 -13.35 -7.71
C SER A 149 15.88 -12.47 -6.49
N THR A 150 17.08 -12.65 -5.93
CA THR A 150 17.56 -11.82 -4.80
C THR A 150 17.69 -10.34 -5.16
N ALA A 151 18.02 -10.02 -6.41
CA ALA A 151 18.05 -8.64 -6.91
C ALA A 151 16.63 -8.03 -6.93
N GLN A 152 15.67 -8.76 -7.50
CA GLN A 152 14.27 -8.31 -7.58
C GLN A 152 13.62 -8.19 -6.19
N VAL A 153 13.95 -9.07 -5.24
CA VAL A 153 13.49 -8.92 -3.85
C VAL A 153 14.06 -7.66 -3.19
N ARG A 154 15.32 -7.31 -3.47
CA ARG A 154 15.93 -6.07 -2.98
C ARG A 154 15.27 -4.85 -3.60
N GLU A 155 15.02 -4.89 -4.90
CA GLU A 155 14.30 -3.82 -5.62
C GLU A 155 12.89 -3.62 -5.08
N VAL A 156 12.09 -4.69 -4.97
CA VAL A 156 10.74 -4.64 -4.38
C VAL A 156 10.76 -4.10 -2.95
N ARG A 157 11.79 -4.45 -2.16
CA ARG A 157 11.95 -3.92 -0.81
C ARG A 157 12.34 -2.44 -0.81
N ALA A 158 13.19 -2.01 -1.74
CA ALA A 158 13.60 -0.62 -1.89
C ALA A 158 12.46 0.27 -2.38
N ALA A 159 11.63 -0.25 -3.29
CA ALA A 159 10.42 0.42 -3.78
C ALA A 159 9.25 0.37 -2.77
N ARG A 160 9.39 -0.37 -1.66
CA ARG A 160 8.34 -0.43 -0.64
C ARG A 160 8.29 0.88 0.13
N ARG A 161 7.18 1.59 -0.01
CA ARG A 161 6.90 2.85 0.66
C ARG A 161 6.12 2.58 1.95
N VAL A 162 6.73 2.92 3.09
CA VAL A 162 6.15 2.71 4.42
C VAL A 162 6.20 4.03 5.16
N LEU A 163 5.07 4.40 5.77
CA LEU A 163 4.93 5.56 6.63
C LEU A 163 4.60 5.08 8.04
N GLU A 164 5.49 5.37 8.99
CA GLU A 164 5.32 5.05 10.41
C GLU A 164 4.68 6.26 11.12
N TRP A 165 3.37 6.40 10.99
CA TRP A 165 2.62 7.50 11.56
C TRP A 165 1.23 7.07 12.02
N ASN A 166 0.87 7.47 13.23
CA ASN A 166 -0.40 7.16 13.88
C ASN A 166 -1.22 8.44 14.08
N PRO A 167 -1.98 8.89 13.05
CA PRO A 167 -2.69 10.17 13.10
C PRO A 167 -3.77 10.22 14.18
N LEU A 168 -4.33 9.06 14.56
CA LEU A 168 -5.39 8.97 15.56
C LEU A 168 -4.91 8.42 16.91
N ALA A 169 -3.59 8.41 17.16
CA ALA A 169 -3.04 7.99 18.44
C ALA A 169 -3.49 8.92 19.58
N GLY A 170 -3.82 8.32 20.73
CA GLY A 170 -3.96 9.05 21.99
C GLY A 170 -5.36 9.65 22.23
N ALA A 171 -5.37 10.83 22.84
CA ALA A 171 -6.58 11.57 23.21
C ALA A 171 -6.40 13.04 22.85
N GLY A 172 -7.50 13.76 22.66
CA GLY A 172 -7.49 15.17 22.31
C GLY A 172 -7.75 15.42 20.83
N PRO A 173 -7.59 16.68 20.39
CA PRO A 173 -7.99 17.11 19.06
C PRO A 173 -7.14 16.45 17.97
N ILE A 174 -7.76 16.28 16.81
CA ILE A 174 -7.06 15.84 15.60
C ILE A 174 -6.06 16.93 15.20
N THR A 175 -4.84 16.51 14.84
CA THR A 175 -3.77 17.41 14.39
C THR A 175 -4.11 18.07 13.05
N ALA A 176 -3.37 19.10 12.65
CA ALA A 176 -3.60 19.74 11.36
C ALA A 176 -3.36 18.75 10.20
N GLY A 177 -2.25 18.01 10.21
CA GLY A 177 -1.97 16.96 9.24
C GLY A 177 -3.03 15.85 9.29
N GLY A 178 -3.43 15.41 10.48
CA GLY A 178 -4.51 14.44 10.65
C GLY A 178 -5.82 14.88 9.99
N ALA A 179 -6.17 16.17 10.07
CA ALA A 179 -7.36 16.72 9.43
C ALA A 179 -7.26 16.73 7.89
N TYR A 180 -6.10 17.11 7.32
CA TYR A 180 -5.87 17.01 5.88
C TYR A 180 -5.97 15.57 5.38
N LEU A 181 -5.41 14.62 6.12
CA LEU A 181 -5.49 13.20 5.80
C LEU A 181 -6.93 12.70 5.83
N LEU A 182 -7.70 13.00 6.89
CA LEU A 182 -9.08 12.51 7.02
C LEU A 182 -10.01 13.09 5.96
N GLU A 183 -9.86 14.37 5.65
CA GLU A 183 -10.61 14.98 4.54
C GLU A 183 -10.21 14.34 3.21
N GLY A 184 -8.91 14.15 2.96
CA GLY A 184 -8.42 13.46 1.76
C GLY A 184 -8.98 12.05 1.62
N LEU A 185 -8.97 11.25 2.70
CA LEU A 185 -9.54 9.90 2.70
C LEU A 185 -11.04 9.91 2.43
N ALA A 186 -11.80 10.86 2.99
CA ALA A 186 -13.22 10.99 2.73
C ALA A 186 -13.49 11.33 1.25
N THR A 187 -12.77 12.31 0.70
CA THR A 187 -12.92 12.72 -0.71
C THR A 187 -12.48 11.61 -1.67
N ILE A 188 -11.40 10.88 -1.38
CA ILE A 188 -10.97 9.73 -2.17
C ILE A 188 -12.03 8.62 -2.14
N ALA A 189 -12.62 8.33 -0.99
CA ALA A 189 -13.70 7.34 -0.88
C ALA A 189 -14.94 7.76 -1.70
N ASP A 190 -15.30 9.04 -1.70
CA ASP A 190 -16.39 9.57 -2.53
C ASP A 190 -16.07 9.43 -4.03
N LEU A 191 -14.82 9.67 -4.45
CA LEU A 191 -14.37 9.44 -5.81
C LEU A 191 -14.47 7.96 -6.18
N GLU A 192 -13.94 7.05 -5.36
CA GLU A 192 -13.96 5.60 -5.62
C GLU A 192 -15.39 5.04 -5.73
N ALA A 193 -16.30 5.55 -4.90
CA ALA A 193 -17.70 5.13 -4.84
C ALA A 193 -18.56 5.74 -5.96
N SER A 194 -18.03 6.67 -6.75
CA SER A 194 -18.79 7.36 -7.79
C SER A 194 -19.29 6.40 -8.88
N SER A 195 -20.62 6.33 -9.03
CA SER A 195 -21.24 5.57 -10.13
C SER A 195 -20.92 6.12 -11.52
N ALA A 196 -20.42 7.36 -11.63
CA ALA A 196 -20.03 7.95 -12.90
C ALA A 196 -18.92 7.15 -13.61
N TRP A 197 -18.09 6.42 -12.84
CA TRP A 197 -17.03 5.58 -13.41
C TRP A 197 -17.53 4.41 -14.26
N THR A 198 -18.81 4.06 -14.18
CA THR A 198 -19.39 3.01 -15.02
C THR A 198 -20.03 3.56 -16.29
N LEU A 199 -20.04 4.89 -16.47
CA LEU A 199 -20.58 5.51 -17.68
C LEU A 199 -19.64 5.28 -18.87
N PRO A 200 -20.18 5.01 -20.08
CA PRO A 200 -19.37 4.82 -21.27
C PRO A 200 -18.45 6.01 -21.56
N GLY A 201 -17.15 5.76 -21.75
CA GLY A 201 -16.14 6.77 -22.01
C GLY A 201 -15.49 7.34 -20.75
N VAL A 202 -16.20 7.35 -19.61
CA VAL A 202 -15.65 7.74 -18.30
C VAL A 202 -14.93 6.56 -17.64
N ASP A 203 -15.41 5.34 -17.89
CA ASP A 203 -14.75 4.09 -17.50
C ASP A 203 -13.31 4.00 -18.02
N LEU A 204 -13.09 4.52 -19.24
CA LEU A 204 -11.77 4.65 -19.85
C LEU A 204 -10.88 5.69 -19.18
N LEU A 205 -11.40 6.57 -18.32
CA LEU A 205 -10.61 7.55 -17.57
C LEU A 205 -10.26 7.05 -16.16
N ARG A 206 -10.92 5.98 -15.68
CA ARG A 206 -10.72 5.45 -14.33
C ARG A 206 -9.25 5.11 -14.04
N TRP A 207 -8.50 4.67 -15.04
CA TRP A 207 -7.08 4.33 -14.87
C TRP A 207 -6.21 5.54 -14.50
N ARG A 208 -6.68 6.78 -14.74
CA ARG A 208 -5.96 8.01 -14.41
C ARG A 208 -5.98 8.33 -12.92
N PHE A 209 -6.92 7.75 -12.16
CA PHE A 209 -7.04 7.95 -10.73
C PHE A 209 -6.53 6.72 -9.95
N ASP A 210 -5.41 6.88 -9.28
CA ASP A 210 -4.82 5.88 -8.39
C ASP A 210 -5.04 6.30 -6.94
N SER A 211 -6.15 5.83 -6.35
CA SER A 211 -6.57 6.20 -4.99
C SER A 211 -5.55 5.82 -3.92
N ASP A 212 -4.83 4.72 -4.12
CA ASP A 212 -3.77 4.26 -3.23
C ASP A 212 -2.59 5.24 -3.25
N GLU A 213 -2.23 5.75 -4.43
CA GLU A 213 -1.21 6.78 -4.57
C GLU A 213 -1.62 8.10 -3.93
N GLU A 214 -2.84 8.57 -4.22
CA GLU A 214 -3.36 9.80 -3.62
C GLU A 214 -3.36 9.74 -2.11
N THR A 215 -3.80 8.61 -1.55
CA THR A 215 -3.79 8.36 -0.12
C THR A 215 -2.38 8.44 0.44
N PHE A 216 -1.39 7.84 -0.23
CA PHE A 216 0.00 7.88 0.23
C PHE A 216 0.62 9.26 0.18
N GLN A 217 0.37 10.02 -0.89
CA GLN A 217 0.95 11.36 -1.02
C GLN A 217 0.37 12.33 0.00
N ILE A 218 -0.95 12.30 0.20
CA ILE A 218 -1.60 13.09 1.25
C ILE A 218 -1.10 12.65 2.63
N ALA A 219 -1.02 11.34 2.90
CA ALA A 219 -0.54 10.84 4.18
C ALA A 219 0.91 11.25 4.46
N ARG A 220 1.80 11.16 3.47
CA ARG A 220 3.21 11.58 3.59
C ARG A 220 3.30 13.08 3.87
N ALA A 221 2.65 13.92 3.06
CA ALA A 221 2.67 15.36 3.23
C ALA A 221 2.05 15.80 4.58
N ALA A 222 0.93 15.18 4.97
CA ALA A 222 0.28 15.42 6.25
C ALA A 222 1.16 15.00 7.44
N TYR A 223 1.90 13.90 7.33
CA TYR A 223 2.89 13.49 8.32
C TYR A 223 3.99 14.54 8.50
N HIS A 224 4.56 15.06 7.40
CA HIS A 224 5.59 16.10 7.47
C HIS A 224 5.04 17.40 8.09
N LEU A 225 3.78 17.73 7.84
CA LEU A 225 3.13 18.88 8.48
C LEU A 225 3.07 18.70 10.01
N ASP A 226 2.61 17.54 10.48
CA ASP A 226 2.53 17.21 11.90
C ASP A 226 3.91 17.15 12.58
N LEU A 227 4.91 16.60 11.87
CA LEU A 227 6.29 16.54 12.34
C LEU A 227 6.81 17.96 12.58
N HIS A 228 6.64 18.84 11.60
CA HIS A 228 7.05 20.24 11.72
C HIS A 228 6.31 20.99 12.84
N GLU A 229 5.00 20.76 13.02
CA GLU A 229 4.25 21.38 14.11
C GLU A 229 4.75 20.92 15.48
N THR A 230 5.04 19.63 15.63
CA THR A 230 5.56 19.04 16.87
C THR A 230 6.97 19.56 17.17
N GLU A 231 7.83 19.62 16.16
CA GLU A 231 9.19 20.15 16.28
C GLU A 231 9.20 21.65 16.58
N SER A 232 8.38 22.43 15.87
CA SER A 232 8.22 23.86 16.13
C SER A 232 7.76 24.12 17.56
N ALA A 233 6.77 23.36 18.05
CA ALA A 233 6.30 23.46 19.42
C ALA A 233 7.40 23.11 20.45
N ALA A 234 8.17 22.04 20.20
CA ALA A 234 9.29 21.65 21.05
C ALA A 234 10.45 22.67 21.01
N GLN A 235 10.70 23.29 19.86
CA GLN A 235 11.72 24.30 19.65
C GLN A 235 11.37 25.59 20.40
N VAL A 236 10.14 26.08 20.25
CA VAL A 236 9.63 27.26 20.96
C VAL A 236 9.73 27.11 22.48
N GLN A 237 9.51 25.90 23.01
CA GLN A 237 9.69 25.61 24.43
C GLN A 237 11.16 25.68 24.89
N ARG A 238 12.13 25.45 24.00
CA ARG A 238 13.57 25.47 24.30
C ARG A 238 14.19 26.85 24.09
N ALA A 239 13.88 27.51 22.98
CA ALA A 239 14.25 28.88 22.64
C ALA A 239 13.46 29.36 21.41
N PRO A 240 12.97 30.62 21.36
CA PRO A 240 12.32 31.14 20.17
C PRO A 240 13.29 31.15 18.96
N LEU A 241 12.80 30.71 17.80
CA LEU A 241 13.52 30.87 16.54
C LEU A 241 13.47 32.34 16.12
N GLU A 242 14.53 33.08 16.38
CA GLU A 242 14.67 34.47 15.93
C GLU A 242 15.40 34.57 14.58
N GLY A 243 15.08 35.59 13.79
CA GLY A 243 15.77 35.88 12.53
C GLY A 243 15.40 34.96 11.36
N SER A 244 16.36 34.64 10.51
CA SER A 244 16.13 33.96 9.22
C SER A 244 15.62 32.52 9.36
N ALA A 245 16.02 31.81 10.42
CA ALA A 245 15.61 30.41 10.64
C ALA A 245 14.10 30.27 10.90
N GLY A 246 13.51 31.19 11.67
CA GLY A 246 12.06 31.21 11.92
C GLY A 246 11.26 31.58 10.66
N ALA A 247 11.78 32.49 9.84
CA ALA A 247 11.15 32.89 8.57
C ALA A 247 11.13 31.74 7.55
N VAL A 248 12.23 30.97 7.45
CA VAL A 248 12.31 29.80 6.57
C VAL A 248 11.34 28.71 7.03
N ALA A 249 11.33 28.34 8.31
CA ALA A 249 10.40 27.35 8.85
C ALA A 249 8.92 27.74 8.63
N GLY A 250 8.59 29.03 8.85
CA GLY A 250 7.26 29.56 8.58
C GLY A 250 6.86 29.47 7.10
N ALA A 251 7.78 29.80 6.19
CA ALA A 251 7.56 29.72 4.75
C ALA A 251 7.37 28.27 4.28
N THR A 252 8.18 27.34 4.75
CA THR A 252 8.09 25.92 4.39
C THR A 252 6.78 25.29 4.88
N ARG A 253 6.36 25.61 6.11
CA ARG A 253 5.04 25.19 6.63
C ARG A 253 3.89 25.70 5.76
N GLN A 254 3.97 26.97 5.36
CA GLN A 254 2.94 27.58 4.53
C GLN A 254 2.88 26.93 3.15
N GLN A 255 4.02 26.67 2.51
CA GLN A 255 4.09 25.95 1.24
C GLN A 255 3.46 24.55 1.31
N LEU A 256 3.77 23.79 2.37
CA LEU A 256 3.19 22.45 2.55
C LEU A 256 1.67 22.52 2.79
N THR A 257 1.21 23.51 3.57
CA THR A 257 -0.21 23.73 3.82
C THR A 257 -0.95 24.13 2.54
N ASP A 258 -0.36 25.01 1.74
CA ASP A 258 -0.94 25.48 0.48
C ASP A 258 -0.99 24.34 -0.55
N ALA A 259 0.08 23.53 -0.66
CA ALA A 259 0.12 22.36 -1.54
C ALA A 259 -0.92 21.30 -1.15
N LEU A 260 -1.08 21.01 0.15
CA LEU A 260 -2.11 20.10 0.66
C LEU A 260 -3.53 20.64 0.37
N LEU A 261 -3.75 21.94 0.55
CA LEU A 261 -5.04 22.57 0.29
C LEU A 261 -5.38 22.55 -1.21
N ASP A 262 -4.42 22.86 -2.07
CA ASP A 262 -4.61 22.82 -3.52
C ASP A 262 -4.82 21.38 -4.01
N ARG A 263 -4.20 20.39 -3.37
CA ARG A 263 -4.49 18.96 -3.63
C ARG A 263 -5.93 18.59 -3.28
N LEU A 264 -6.40 18.94 -2.09
CA LEU A 264 -7.80 18.70 -1.69
C LEU A 264 -8.78 19.44 -2.61
N LEU A 265 -8.46 20.67 -3.02
CA LEU A 265 -9.26 21.43 -3.99
C LEU A 265 -9.42 20.68 -5.30
N ALA A 266 -8.34 20.11 -5.83
CA ALA A 266 -8.37 19.34 -7.07
C ALA A 266 -9.23 18.06 -6.92
N LEU A 267 -9.10 17.34 -5.79
CA LEU A 267 -9.91 16.14 -5.52
C LEU A 267 -11.40 16.46 -5.39
N HIS A 268 -11.76 17.52 -4.66
CA HIS A 268 -13.15 17.97 -4.53
C HIS A 268 -13.75 18.40 -5.88
N ARG A 269 -12.96 19.02 -6.76
CA ARG A 269 -13.40 19.33 -8.13
C ARG A 269 -13.65 18.07 -8.93
N CYS A 270 -12.81 17.04 -8.79
CA CYS A 270 -13.04 15.77 -9.44
C CYS A 270 -14.36 15.13 -8.98
N VAL A 271 -14.67 15.19 -7.67
CA VAL A 271 -15.97 14.71 -7.15
C VAL A 271 -17.13 15.49 -7.77
N ALA A 272 -17.05 16.82 -7.79
CA ALA A 272 -18.08 17.68 -8.37
C ALA A 272 -18.28 17.41 -9.88
N ALA A 273 -17.18 17.26 -10.62
CA ALA A 273 -17.18 16.94 -12.04
C ALA A 273 -17.88 15.61 -12.33
N LEU A 274 -17.51 14.55 -11.60
CA LEU A 274 -18.17 13.24 -11.75
C LEU A 274 -19.64 13.29 -11.35
N GLY A 275 -19.99 14.04 -10.31
CA GLY A 275 -21.38 14.26 -9.90
C GLY A 275 -22.20 14.96 -11.00
N GLU A 276 -21.61 15.95 -11.67
CA GLU A 276 -22.25 16.66 -12.77
C GLU A 276 -22.41 15.76 -14.01
N VAL A 277 -21.39 14.97 -14.36
CA VAL A 277 -21.47 13.98 -15.46
C VAL A 277 -22.56 12.95 -15.17
N GLN A 278 -22.64 12.45 -13.94
CA GLN A 278 -23.69 11.52 -13.50
C GLN A 278 -25.08 12.15 -13.62
N ARG A 279 -25.24 13.40 -13.18
CA ARG A 279 -26.51 14.13 -13.27
C ARG A 279 -26.95 14.31 -14.73
N ARG A 280 -26.02 14.66 -15.62
CA ARG A 280 -26.29 14.76 -17.07
C ARG A 280 -26.69 13.41 -17.66
N ALA A 281 -26.04 12.32 -17.26
CA ALA A 281 -26.40 10.98 -17.70
C ALA A 281 -27.81 10.57 -17.25
N GLN A 282 -28.17 10.85 -16.01
CA GLN A 282 -29.53 10.60 -15.49
C GLN A 282 -30.59 11.41 -16.23
N GLN A 283 -30.30 12.68 -16.56
CA GLN A 283 -31.21 13.54 -17.33
C GLN A 283 -31.36 13.07 -18.77
N ALA A 284 -30.27 12.67 -19.42
CA ALA A 284 -30.30 12.13 -20.77
C ALA A 284 -31.10 10.81 -20.84
N GLY A 285 -30.87 9.89 -19.89
CA GLY A 285 -31.62 8.64 -19.79
C GLY A 285 -33.10 8.80 -19.43
N ALA A 286 -33.51 9.94 -18.86
CA ALA A 286 -34.91 10.27 -18.60
C ALA A 286 -35.59 10.98 -19.79
N ALA A 287 -34.82 11.55 -20.73
CA ALA A 287 -35.33 12.41 -21.79
C ALA A 287 -35.26 11.80 -23.19
N HIS A 288 -34.42 10.80 -23.44
CA HIS A 288 -34.16 10.27 -24.79
C HIS A 288 -34.25 8.74 -24.86
N ASP A 289 -34.96 8.23 -25.88
CA ASP A 289 -35.01 6.80 -26.25
C ASP A 289 -33.73 6.33 -26.97
N GLU A 290 -32.85 7.26 -27.39
CA GLU A 290 -31.55 6.95 -28.00
C GLU A 290 -30.42 6.99 -26.95
N PRO A 291 -29.55 5.96 -26.90
CA PRO A 291 -28.45 5.93 -25.94
C PRO A 291 -27.44 7.02 -26.28
N ALA A 292 -27.23 7.95 -25.34
CA ALA A 292 -26.15 8.94 -25.41
C ALA A 292 -24.80 8.24 -25.65
N THR A 293 -24.05 8.71 -26.66
CA THR A 293 -22.81 8.09 -27.12
C THR A 293 -21.66 8.32 -26.12
N GLY A 294 -20.74 7.34 -26.00
CA GLY A 294 -19.62 7.41 -25.06
C GLY A 294 -18.68 8.62 -25.25
N GLU A 295 -18.65 9.20 -26.45
CA GLU A 295 -17.89 10.42 -26.75
C GLU A 295 -18.44 11.65 -25.98
N PHE A 296 -19.76 11.70 -25.73
CA PHE A 296 -20.39 12.83 -25.05
C PHE A 296 -19.99 12.91 -23.57
N PHE A 297 -20.08 11.80 -22.85
CA PHE A 297 -19.69 11.75 -21.43
C PHE A 297 -18.18 11.71 -21.25
N GLY A 298 -17.45 11.02 -22.14
CA GLY A 298 -15.99 10.99 -22.13
C GLY A 298 -15.38 12.39 -22.28
N ALA A 299 -15.78 13.17 -23.30
CA ALA A 299 -15.26 14.51 -23.51
C ALA A 299 -15.63 15.49 -22.38
N ALA A 300 -16.85 15.38 -21.84
CA ALA A 300 -17.27 16.18 -20.69
C ALA A 300 -16.44 15.84 -19.44
N ALA A 301 -16.17 14.55 -19.19
CA ALA A 301 -15.32 14.13 -18.09
C ALA A 301 -13.86 14.51 -18.31
N GLU A 302 -13.31 14.41 -19.53
CA GLU A 302 -11.92 14.78 -19.82
C GLU A 302 -11.64 16.26 -19.61
N ASN A 303 -12.55 17.15 -20.02
CA ASN A 303 -12.41 18.58 -19.83
C ASN A 303 -12.46 18.97 -18.35
N GLU A 304 -13.28 18.28 -17.55
CA GLU A 304 -13.48 18.58 -16.13
C GLU A 304 -12.47 17.84 -15.21
N LEU A 305 -11.96 16.68 -15.63
CA LEU A 305 -10.98 15.85 -14.92
C LEU A 305 -9.56 16.04 -15.44
N ALA A 306 -9.24 17.20 -16.06
CA ALA A 306 -7.95 17.44 -16.72
C ALA A 306 -6.76 17.06 -15.80
N ALA A 307 -6.26 15.82 -15.97
CA ALA A 307 -5.41 15.19 -14.96
C ALA A 307 -3.96 15.66 -15.02
N ASP A 308 -3.58 16.43 -16.04
CA ASP A 308 -2.30 17.12 -16.08
C ASP A 308 -2.16 18.04 -14.85
N ALA A 309 -3.26 18.67 -14.42
CA ALA A 309 -3.29 19.48 -13.20
C ALA A 309 -3.07 18.63 -11.93
N LEU A 310 -3.60 17.40 -11.86
CA LEU A 310 -3.34 16.49 -10.73
C LEU A 310 -1.91 15.94 -10.77
N SER A 311 -1.33 15.68 -11.94
CA SER A 311 0.05 15.21 -12.05
C SER A 311 1.07 16.30 -11.67
N GLU A 312 0.81 17.55 -12.09
CA GLU A 312 1.62 18.72 -11.73
C GLU A 312 1.55 18.98 -10.22
N LEU A 313 0.35 19.03 -9.65
CA LEU A 313 0.15 19.19 -8.20
C LEU A 313 0.77 18.05 -7.37
N ASN A 314 0.83 16.84 -7.93
CA ASN A 314 1.50 15.71 -7.26
C ASN A 314 3.02 15.93 -7.20
N THR A 315 3.60 16.42 -8.30
CA THR A 315 5.03 16.74 -8.36
C THR A 315 5.38 17.83 -7.35
N ASP A 316 4.54 18.87 -7.25
CA ASP A 316 4.75 19.95 -6.29
C ASP A 316 4.65 19.47 -4.83
N LEU A 317 3.63 18.66 -4.51
CA LEU A 317 3.47 18.11 -3.15
C LEU A 317 4.64 17.20 -2.76
N LEU A 318 5.13 16.40 -3.71
CA LEU A 318 6.30 15.53 -3.53
C LEU A 318 7.58 16.33 -3.33
N VAL A 319 7.84 17.33 -4.16
CA VAL A 319 9.03 18.19 -4.05
C VAL A 319 9.06 18.90 -2.71
N VAL A 320 7.91 19.41 -2.25
CA VAL A 320 7.82 20.10 -0.95
C VAL A 320 8.00 19.12 0.21
N ALA A 321 7.46 17.90 0.11
CA ALA A 321 7.67 16.85 1.12
C ALA A 321 9.12 16.32 1.15
N GLU A 322 9.77 16.18 0.00
CA GLU A 322 11.17 15.73 -0.11
C GLU A 322 12.15 16.79 0.37
N ALA A 323 11.87 18.07 0.13
CA ALA A 323 12.64 19.16 0.73
C ALA A 323 12.64 19.08 2.28
N TYR A 324 11.62 18.47 2.90
CA TYR A 324 11.61 18.20 4.35
C TYR A 324 12.52 17.04 4.76
N ASP A 325 12.58 15.97 3.97
CA ASP A 325 13.46 14.82 4.22
C ASP A 325 14.95 15.21 4.14
N ASP A 326 15.31 16.13 3.24
CA ASP A 326 16.69 16.59 3.06
C ASP A 326 17.16 17.61 4.12
N VAL A 327 16.23 18.32 4.77
CA VAL A 327 16.54 19.27 5.84
C VAL A 327 16.82 18.56 7.18
N ASP A 328 16.35 17.32 7.35
CA ASP A 328 16.54 16.57 8.59
C ASP A 328 16.96 15.10 8.32
N PRO A 329 18.27 14.77 8.35
CA PRO A 329 18.66 13.37 8.37
C PRO A 329 18.16 12.74 9.67
N PRO A 330 17.59 11.52 9.66
CA PRO A 330 17.07 10.89 10.86
C PRO A 330 18.21 10.75 11.87
N ARG A 331 18.16 11.55 12.94
CA ARG A 331 18.98 11.33 14.12
C ARG A 331 18.51 10.01 14.74
N ARG A 332 19.15 8.92 14.34
CA ARG A 332 19.05 7.62 15.00
C ARG A 332 19.44 7.80 16.46
N SER A 333 18.47 7.99 17.33
CA SER A 333 18.66 7.79 18.77
C SER A 333 18.94 6.30 18.99
N ARG A 334 20.12 6.01 19.53
CA ARG A 334 20.51 4.70 20.06
C ARG A 334 19.71 4.35 21.30
#